data_AF-A0A2W5STH1-F1
#
_entry.id   AF-A0A2W5STH1-F1
#
_cell.length_a   1.000
_cell.length_b   1.000
_cell.length_c   1.000
_cell.angle_alpha   90.00
_cell.angle_beta   90.00
_cell.angle_gamma   90.00
#
_symmetry.space_group_name_H-M   'P 1'
#
loop_
_entity.id
_entity.type
_entity.pdbx_description
1 polymer ?
#
loop_
_entity_poly.entity_id
_entity_poly.type
_entity_poly.pdbx_seq_one_letter_code
_entity_poly.pdbx_strand_id
1 'polypeptide(L)'
;MLHRLLVPLCVLSLAACGGESDEAEAADESAAVSSTEAALTSELSDEVGTTGTPEDLAAAAETRVKANMQPSSCLTTTTAGATTTYVFNNCTGRYGLVTMTGTVTATYSRPSSDVVRVLIESTGFKANDATLNLKATVDATQQGSVKRAEIASETSGTGPRGNTVSREGDYTVTWDEATECITLDGTTGSTRVTSTTVSGFRKCKAQCPSSGTIVHSGARGREVTLTYDGSANAAWSTSGGRSGTVALRCGP
;
A
#
# COMPACT_ATOMS: atom_id res chain seq x y z
N MET A 1 -17.89 -66.71 31.88
CA MET A 1 -18.30 -66.13 30.58
C MET A 1 -18.42 -64.62 30.76
N LEU A 2 -17.35 -63.88 30.45
CA LEU A 2 -17.27 -62.42 30.64
C LEU A 2 -17.35 -61.78 29.24
N HIS A 3 -18.45 -61.06 28.97
CA HIS A 3 -18.65 -60.36 27.69
C HIS A 3 -17.79 -59.09 27.66
N ARG A 4 -16.84 -59.04 26.72
CA ARG A 4 -16.08 -57.84 26.35
C ARG A 4 -16.99 -56.90 25.56
N LEU A 5 -17.37 -55.75 26.12
CA LEU A 5 -17.88 -54.62 25.35
C LEU A 5 -16.68 -53.92 24.67
N LEU A 6 -16.60 -54.02 23.35
CA LEU A 6 -15.81 -53.13 22.51
C LEU A 6 -16.60 -51.83 22.30
N VAL A 7 -16.11 -50.73 22.86
CA VAL A 7 -16.55 -49.37 22.51
C VAL A 7 -15.73 -48.95 21.28
N PRO A 8 -16.34 -48.61 20.13
CA PRO A 8 -15.60 -48.04 19.03
C PRO A 8 -15.28 -46.58 19.38
N LEU A 9 -13.99 -46.31 19.59
CA LEU A 9 -13.46 -44.95 19.68
C LEU A 9 -13.55 -44.32 18.29
N CYS A 10 -14.70 -43.70 17.99
CA CYS A 10 -14.88 -42.92 16.78
C CYS A 10 -14.13 -41.60 16.98
N VAL A 11 -12.87 -41.55 16.52
CA VAL A 11 -12.08 -40.32 16.44
C VAL A 11 -12.70 -39.47 15.32
N LEU A 12 -13.66 -38.63 15.68
CA LEU A 12 -14.14 -37.55 14.83
C LEU A 12 -13.07 -36.45 14.76
N SER A 13 -12.09 -36.64 13.87
CA SER A 13 -11.21 -35.58 13.40
C SER A 13 -11.97 -34.73 12.37
N LEU A 14 -12.88 -33.87 12.84
CA LEU A 14 -13.54 -32.86 12.01
C LEU A 14 -12.77 -31.53 12.06
N ALA A 15 -12.15 -31.20 10.92
CA ALA A 15 -11.97 -29.87 10.35
C ALA A 15 -11.50 -28.73 11.27
N ALA A 16 -10.19 -28.60 11.45
CA ALA A 16 -9.53 -27.35 11.87
C ALA A 16 -8.88 -26.58 10.70
N CYS A 17 -9.09 -26.99 9.44
CA CYS A 17 -8.45 -26.39 8.26
C CYS A 17 -9.09 -25.08 7.77
N GLY A 18 -10.16 -24.59 8.39
CA GLY A 18 -10.82 -23.34 7.96
C GLY A 18 -10.08 -22.06 8.40
N GLY A 19 -9.56 -22.06 9.64
CA GLY A 19 -9.01 -20.83 10.22
C GLY A 19 -7.76 -20.28 9.53
N GLU A 20 -6.93 -21.15 8.94
CA GLU A 20 -5.67 -20.71 8.30
C GLU A 20 -5.88 -20.15 6.89
N SER A 21 -6.91 -20.63 6.17
CA SER A 21 -7.29 -20.11 4.85
C SER A 21 -7.83 -18.69 4.99
N ASP A 22 -8.74 -18.49 5.96
CA ASP A 22 -9.34 -17.20 6.26
C ASP A 22 -8.28 -16.16 6.67
N GLU A 23 -7.27 -16.59 7.44
CA GLU A 23 -6.13 -15.75 7.85
C GLU A 23 -5.23 -15.36 6.67
N ALA A 24 -4.96 -16.28 5.75
CA ALA A 24 -4.18 -16.01 4.55
C ALA A 24 -4.92 -15.07 3.58
N GLU A 25 -6.23 -15.24 3.43
CA GLU A 25 -7.08 -14.37 2.61
C GLU A 25 -7.14 -12.95 3.18
N ALA A 26 -7.30 -12.81 4.51
CA ALA A 26 -7.28 -11.51 5.18
C ALA A 26 -5.90 -10.83 5.06
N ALA A 27 -4.81 -11.59 5.13
CA ALA A 27 -3.45 -11.06 4.95
C ALA A 27 -3.22 -10.56 3.52
N ASP A 28 -3.67 -11.32 2.51
CA ASP A 28 -3.57 -10.94 1.10
C ASP A 28 -4.40 -9.68 0.79
N GLU A 29 -5.62 -9.57 1.32
CA GLU A 29 -6.42 -8.36 1.18
C GLU A 29 -5.81 -7.16 1.89
N SER A 30 -5.25 -7.36 3.09
CA SER A 30 -4.53 -6.30 3.81
C SER A 30 -3.33 -5.81 2.99
N ALA A 31 -2.55 -6.73 2.41
CA ALA A 31 -1.43 -6.42 1.55
C ALA A 31 -1.88 -5.66 0.28
N ALA A 32 -2.99 -6.05 -0.35
CA ALA A 32 -3.55 -5.36 -1.50
C ALA A 32 -3.93 -3.90 -1.16
N VAL A 33 -4.68 -3.68 -0.08
CA VAL A 33 -5.05 -2.32 0.37
C VAL A 33 -3.80 -1.52 0.77
N SER A 34 -2.79 -2.13 1.40
CA SER A 34 -1.51 -1.48 1.77
C SER A 34 -0.70 -1.04 0.55
N SER A 35 -0.56 -1.93 -0.42
CA SER A 35 0.18 -1.63 -1.65
C SER A 35 -0.48 -0.51 -2.45
N THR A 36 -1.81 -0.50 -2.54
CA THR A 36 -2.57 0.53 -3.23
C THR A 36 -2.49 1.88 -2.53
N GLU A 37 -2.59 1.90 -1.20
CA GLU A 37 -2.40 3.12 -0.41
C GLU A 37 -1.01 3.71 -0.63
N ALA A 38 0.05 2.91 -0.41
CA ALA A 38 1.42 3.36 -0.55
C ALA A 38 1.73 3.84 -1.98
N ALA A 39 1.20 3.17 -2.99
CA ALA A 39 1.37 3.60 -4.38
C ALA A 39 0.61 4.90 -4.68
N LEU A 40 -0.58 5.10 -4.12
CA LEU A 40 -1.37 6.34 -4.29
C LEU A 40 -0.71 7.53 -3.58
N THR A 41 -0.30 7.36 -2.33
CA THR A 41 0.42 8.41 -1.59
C THR A 41 1.73 8.74 -2.27
N SER A 42 2.43 7.72 -2.79
CA SER A 42 3.65 7.90 -3.58
C SER A 42 3.40 8.69 -4.86
N GLU A 43 2.42 8.31 -5.68
CA GLU A 43 2.10 9.00 -6.93
C GLU A 43 1.80 10.49 -6.73
N LEU A 44 1.14 10.84 -5.63
CA LEU A 44 0.78 12.22 -5.31
C LEU A 44 1.94 13.02 -4.69
N SER A 45 2.97 12.37 -4.14
CA SER A 45 4.04 13.02 -3.36
C SER A 45 5.48 12.91 -3.92
N ASP A 46 5.76 11.92 -4.78
CA ASP A 46 7.08 11.53 -5.32
C ASP A 46 7.93 12.73 -5.82
N GLU A 47 7.29 13.74 -6.41
CA GLU A 47 8.03 14.89 -6.94
C GLU A 47 7.42 16.25 -6.55
N VAL A 48 6.92 16.35 -5.33
CA VAL A 48 6.57 17.66 -4.79
C VAL A 48 7.86 18.48 -4.64
N GLY A 49 7.95 19.56 -5.41
CA GLY A 49 9.11 20.45 -5.38
C GLY A 49 9.27 21.07 -3.99
N THR A 50 10.50 21.29 -3.54
CA THR A 50 10.75 21.86 -2.21
C THR A 50 10.79 23.38 -2.20
N THR A 51 10.45 24.05 -3.30
CA THR A 51 10.43 25.51 -3.43
C THR A 51 9.08 26.01 -3.97
N GLY A 52 8.69 27.24 -3.62
CA GLY A 52 7.44 27.85 -4.08
C GLY A 52 6.34 27.92 -3.02
N THR A 53 5.28 28.68 -3.31
CA THR A 53 4.11 28.79 -2.44
C THR A 53 3.26 27.51 -2.49
N PRO A 54 2.33 27.29 -1.54
CA PRO A 54 1.39 26.18 -1.63
C PRO A 54 0.63 26.06 -2.97
N GLU A 55 0.32 27.19 -3.60
CA GLU A 55 -0.32 27.25 -4.91
C GLU A 55 0.61 26.78 -6.04
N ASP A 56 1.89 27.20 -6.00
CA ASP A 56 2.91 26.73 -6.94
C ASP A 56 3.09 25.21 -6.84
N LEU A 57 3.08 24.68 -5.61
CA LEU A 57 3.19 23.25 -5.34
C LEU A 57 2.00 22.46 -5.91
N ALA A 58 0.78 22.99 -5.76
CA ALA A 58 -0.43 22.38 -6.31
C ALA A 58 -0.40 22.37 -7.85
N ALA A 59 -0.03 23.47 -8.49
CA ALA A 59 0.08 23.56 -9.95
C ALA A 59 1.18 22.64 -10.54
N ALA A 60 2.33 22.57 -9.86
CA ALA A 60 3.40 21.65 -10.24
C ALA A 60 2.95 20.19 -10.10
N ALA A 61 2.24 19.85 -9.02
CA ALA A 61 1.71 18.52 -8.81
C ALA A 61 0.66 18.13 -9.85
N GLU A 62 -0.24 19.04 -10.22
CA GLU A 62 -1.19 18.82 -11.30
C GLU A 62 -0.50 18.39 -12.60
N THR A 63 0.53 19.14 -13.00
CA THR A 63 1.26 18.90 -14.25
C THR A 63 1.96 17.54 -14.23
N ARG A 64 2.61 17.22 -13.10
CA ARG A 64 3.31 15.95 -12.89
C ARG A 64 2.36 14.76 -12.92
N VAL A 65 1.31 14.78 -12.10
CA VAL A 65 0.39 13.64 -11.98
C VAL A 65 -0.28 13.38 -13.34
N LYS A 66 -0.64 14.43 -14.10
CA LYS A 66 -1.12 14.27 -15.49
C LYS A 66 -0.12 13.54 -16.39
N ALA A 67 1.17 13.86 -16.29
CA ALA A 67 2.20 13.22 -17.11
C ALA A 67 2.40 11.73 -16.80
N ASN A 68 2.12 11.32 -15.57
CA ASN A 68 2.30 9.93 -15.12
C ASN A 68 1.10 9.01 -15.38
N MET A 69 -0.04 9.56 -15.78
CA MET A 69 -1.28 8.80 -15.95
C MET A 69 -1.50 8.32 -17.38
N GLN A 70 -1.96 7.08 -17.51
CA GLN A 70 -2.29 6.46 -18.79
C GLN A 70 -3.72 5.88 -18.80
N PRO A 71 -4.47 6.03 -19.91
CA PRO A 71 -4.19 6.94 -21.03
C PRO A 71 -4.22 8.41 -20.55
N SER A 72 -3.58 9.33 -21.26
CA SER A 72 -3.50 10.74 -20.83
C SER A 72 -4.86 11.43 -20.62
N SER A 73 -5.94 10.91 -21.21
CA SER A 73 -7.31 11.39 -21.04
C SER A 73 -8.05 10.81 -19.83
N CYS A 74 -7.47 9.86 -19.11
CA CYS A 74 -8.13 9.17 -18.01
C CYS A 74 -8.27 10.04 -16.75
N LEU A 75 -7.43 11.08 -16.63
CA LEU A 75 -7.37 11.95 -15.46
C LEU A 75 -7.89 13.35 -15.81
N THR A 76 -8.85 13.82 -15.04
CA THR A 76 -9.25 15.24 -15.01
C THR A 76 -8.77 15.86 -13.71
N THR A 77 -8.21 17.06 -13.77
CA THR A 77 -7.74 17.80 -12.60
C THR A 77 -8.40 19.17 -12.52
N THR A 78 -8.66 19.61 -11.29
CA THR A 78 -9.12 20.96 -10.99
C THR A 78 -8.29 21.49 -9.84
N THR A 79 -7.50 22.53 -10.09
CA THR A 79 -6.70 23.20 -9.05
C THR A 79 -7.34 24.52 -8.65
N ALA A 80 -7.50 24.72 -7.35
CA ALA A 80 -8.03 25.94 -6.75
C ALA A 80 -7.19 26.31 -5.53
N GLY A 81 -6.42 27.39 -5.64
CA GLY A 81 -5.45 27.76 -4.61
C GLY A 81 -4.43 26.65 -4.38
N ALA A 82 -4.24 26.26 -3.12
CA ALA A 82 -3.33 25.20 -2.71
C ALA A 82 -3.92 23.78 -2.80
N THR A 83 -5.11 23.60 -3.37
CA THR A 83 -5.78 22.31 -3.43
C THR A 83 -5.99 21.87 -4.88
N THR A 84 -5.61 20.63 -5.19
CA THR A 84 -5.90 19.97 -6.47
C THR A 84 -6.82 18.79 -6.25
N THR A 85 -7.91 18.75 -7.00
CA THR A 85 -8.82 17.61 -7.08
C THR A 85 -8.52 16.82 -8.34
N TYR A 86 -8.31 15.52 -8.18
CA TYR A 86 -8.00 14.55 -9.22
C TYR A 86 -9.20 13.61 -9.38
N VAL A 87 -9.77 13.55 -10.59
CA VAL A 87 -10.84 12.63 -10.95
C VAL A 87 -10.28 11.61 -11.94
N PHE A 88 -10.08 10.39 -11.45
CA PHE A 88 -9.56 9.27 -12.21
C PHE A 88 -10.70 8.46 -12.83
N ASN A 89 -10.54 8.10 -14.10
CA ASN A 89 -11.46 7.23 -14.82
C ASN A 89 -10.66 6.13 -15.55
N ASN A 90 -10.53 4.97 -14.90
CA ASN A 90 -9.78 3.82 -15.38
C ASN A 90 -8.32 4.16 -15.73
N CYS A 91 -7.65 4.93 -14.87
CA CYS A 91 -6.25 5.30 -15.04
C CYS A 91 -5.29 4.18 -14.64
N THR A 92 -4.11 4.22 -15.23
CA THR A 92 -2.92 3.49 -14.81
C THR A 92 -1.80 4.48 -14.45
N GLY A 93 -1.20 4.31 -13.27
CA GLY A 93 -0.14 5.17 -12.72
C GLY A 93 1.24 4.48 -12.63
N ARG A 94 2.29 5.24 -12.29
CA ARG A 94 3.71 4.84 -12.35
C ARG A 94 4.05 3.68 -11.43
N TYR A 95 3.34 3.57 -10.31
CA TYR A 95 3.66 2.62 -9.24
C TYR A 95 2.91 1.29 -9.30
N GLY A 96 2.29 0.98 -10.44
CA GLY A 96 1.49 -0.25 -10.62
C GLY A 96 0.07 -0.10 -10.05
N LEU A 97 -0.41 1.13 -9.94
CA LEU A 97 -1.83 1.41 -9.79
C LEU A 97 -2.49 1.17 -11.14
N VAL A 98 -3.34 0.16 -11.24
CA VAL A 98 -4.18 -0.09 -12.42
C VAL A 98 -5.64 0.12 -12.06
N THR A 99 -6.45 0.37 -13.10
CA THR A 99 -7.91 0.55 -13.00
C THR A 99 -8.35 1.62 -11.99
N MET A 100 -7.52 2.65 -11.80
CA MET A 100 -7.78 3.75 -10.88
C MET A 100 -9.07 4.49 -11.26
N THR A 101 -10.04 4.52 -10.36
CA THR A 101 -11.33 5.17 -10.58
C THR A 101 -11.81 5.82 -9.29
N GLY A 102 -12.19 7.10 -9.37
CA GLY A 102 -12.71 7.85 -8.24
C GLY A 102 -12.07 9.22 -8.11
N THR A 103 -12.38 9.90 -7.01
CA THR A 103 -11.91 11.26 -6.73
C THR A 103 -10.95 11.26 -5.56
N VAL A 104 -9.83 11.95 -5.73
CA VAL A 104 -8.84 12.20 -4.68
C VAL A 104 -8.57 13.70 -4.62
N THR A 105 -8.53 14.26 -3.41
CA THR A 105 -8.16 15.65 -3.19
C THR A 105 -6.80 15.69 -2.50
N ALA A 106 -5.91 16.55 -3.00
CA ALA A 106 -4.62 16.81 -2.37
C ALA A 106 -4.52 18.31 -2.03
N THR A 107 -4.29 18.63 -0.77
CA THR A 107 -4.06 20.01 -0.31
C THR A 107 -2.61 20.18 0.09
N TYR A 108 -1.95 21.14 -0.53
CA TYR A 108 -0.53 21.43 -0.35
C TYR A 108 -0.35 22.53 0.68
N SER A 109 0.68 22.42 1.50
CA SER A 109 1.07 23.44 2.46
C SER A 109 2.56 23.36 2.75
N ARG A 110 3.10 24.40 3.39
CA ARG A 110 4.51 24.51 3.71
C ARG A 110 4.67 24.86 5.19
N PRO A 111 4.71 23.86 6.09
CA PRO A 111 4.84 24.12 7.52
C PRO A 111 6.21 24.71 7.90
N SER A 112 7.25 24.49 7.09
CA SER A 112 8.57 25.13 7.24
C SER A 112 9.28 25.25 5.88
N SER A 113 10.42 25.92 5.81
CA SER A 113 11.20 26.08 4.57
C SER A 113 11.52 24.76 3.89
N ASP A 114 11.80 23.73 4.68
CA ASP A 114 12.37 22.46 4.21
C ASP A 114 11.37 21.31 4.17
N VAL A 115 10.13 21.57 4.60
CA VAL A 115 9.04 20.58 4.64
C VAL A 115 7.88 21.05 3.78
N VAL A 116 7.47 20.19 2.85
CA VAL A 116 6.20 20.33 2.14
C VAL A 116 5.22 19.29 2.65
N ARG A 117 4.04 19.75 3.06
CA ARG A 117 2.97 18.89 3.53
C ARG A 117 1.90 18.73 2.47
N VAL A 118 1.48 17.49 2.23
CA VAL A 118 0.33 17.13 1.39
C VAL A 118 -0.70 16.40 2.24
N LEU A 119 -1.90 16.97 2.32
CA LEU A 119 -3.06 16.28 2.88
C LEU A 119 -3.83 15.61 1.74
N ILE A 120 -3.91 14.29 1.76
CA ILE A 120 -4.55 13.47 0.73
C ILE A 120 -5.83 12.89 1.31
N GLU A 121 -6.95 13.09 0.62
CA GLU A 121 -8.26 12.57 1.02
C GLU A 121 -8.98 11.90 -0.16
N SER A 122 -9.59 10.75 0.09
CA SER A 122 -10.46 10.07 -0.88
C SER A 122 -11.55 9.26 -0.20
N THR A 123 -12.69 9.12 -0.88
CA THR A 123 -13.80 8.27 -0.44
C THR A 123 -14.21 7.34 -1.58
N GLY A 124 -14.23 6.03 -1.32
CA GLY A 124 -14.61 5.01 -2.30
C GLY A 124 -13.70 4.94 -3.53
N PHE A 125 -12.45 5.38 -3.42
CA PHE A 125 -11.47 5.31 -4.50
C PHE A 125 -11.16 3.85 -4.82
N LYS A 126 -11.11 3.50 -6.11
CA LYS A 126 -10.87 2.13 -6.56
C LYS A 126 -9.56 2.05 -7.30
N ALA A 127 -8.74 1.06 -6.99
CA ALA A 127 -7.56 0.69 -7.76
C ALA A 127 -7.16 -0.73 -7.39
N ASN A 128 -6.58 -1.47 -8.34
CA ASN A 128 -6.10 -2.85 -8.12
C ASN A 128 -7.17 -3.77 -7.48
N ASP A 129 -8.42 -3.64 -7.92
CA ASP A 129 -9.59 -4.38 -7.39
C ASP A 129 -9.89 -4.13 -5.89
N ALA A 130 -9.24 -3.15 -5.26
CA ALA A 130 -9.54 -2.69 -3.92
C ALA A 130 -10.34 -1.38 -3.95
N THR A 131 -11.17 -1.17 -2.93
CA THR A 131 -11.83 0.12 -2.65
C THR A 131 -11.24 0.73 -1.39
N LEU A 132 -10.96 2.03 -1.39
CA LEU A 132 -10.26 2.74 -0.33
C LEU A 132 -10.98 4.05 0.03
N ASN A 133 -11.12 4.28 1.33
CA ASN A 133 -11.24 5.61 1.91
C ASN A 133 -9.90 5.91 2.56
N LEU A 134 -9.27 7.01 2.15
CA LEU A 134 -7.94 7.39 2.58
C LEU A 134 -8.00 8.79 3.16
N LYS A 135 -7.34 8.97 4.29
CA LYS A 135 -6.90 10.26 4.79
C LYS A 135 -5.43 10.13 5.16
N ALA A 136 -4.55 10.85 4.47
CA ALA A 136 -3.12 10.80 4.74
C ALA A 136 -2.53 12.19 4.85
N THR A 137 -1.59 12.35 5.77
CA THR A 137 -0.68 13.49 5.86
C THR A 137 0.68 13.03 5.42
N VAL A 138 1.24 13.71 4.42
CA VAL A 138 2.56 13.43 3.86
C VAL A 138 3.44 14.64 4.12
N ASP A 139 4.50 14.48 4.91
CA ASP A 139 5.53 15.48 5.13
C ASP A 139 6.78 15.12 4.32
N ALA A 140 6.93 15.75 3.17
CA ALA A 140 8.05 15.56 2.25
C ALA A 140 9.19 16.55 2.55
N THR A 141 10.40 16.00 2.56
CA THR A 141 11.67 16.71 2.69
C THR A 141 12.60 16.30 1.54
N GLN A 142 13.56 17.16 1.21
CA GLN A 142 14.58 16.86 0.20
C GLN A 142 15.96 17.22 0.70
N GLN A 143 16.91 16.30 0.53
CA GLN A 143 18.33 16.53 0.79
C GLN A 143 19.13 16.07 -0.44
N GLY A 144 19.63 17.02 -1.22
CA GLY A 144 20.27 16.72 -2.50
C GLY A 144 19.29 16.06 -3.49
N SER A 145 19.67 14.90 -4.04
CA SER A 145 18.83 14.11 -4.95
C SER A 145 17.89 13.12 -4.24
N VAL A 146 17.95 13.07 -2.91
CA VAL A 146 17.14 12.14 -2.11
C VAL A 146 15.95 12.90 -1.54
N LYS A 147 14.75 12.41 -1.86
CA LYS A 147 13.50 12.88 -1.27
C LYS A 147 13.04 11.88 -0.24
N ARG A 148 12.52 12.36 0.88
CA ARG A 148 11.98 11.52 1.96
C ARG A 148 10.63 12.06 2.37
N ALA A 149 9.62 11.21 2.42
CA ALA A 149 8.32 11.56 2.94
C ALA A 149 7.97 10.72 4.17
N GLU A 150 7.57 11.39 5.23
CA GLU A 150 6.95 10.79 6.41
C GLU A 150 5.44 10.84 6.21
N ILE A 151 4.78 9.69 6.34
CA ILE A 151 3.37 9.52 5.99
C ILE A 151 2.65 8.98 7.20
N ALA A 152 1.64 9.73 7.65
CA ALA A 152 0.66 9.29 8.64
C ALA A 152 -0.68 9.11 7.92
N SER A 153 -1.29 7.93 8.00
CA SER A 153 -2.54 7.64 7.30
C SER A 153 -3.60 6.97 8.18
N GLU A 154 -4.86 7.30 7.89
CA GLU A 154 -6.06 6.58 8.29
C GLU A 154 -6.67 6.00 7.01
N THR A 155 -6.74 4.68 6.92
CA THR A 155 -7.24 3.99 5.73
C THR A 155 -8.30 2.98 6.11
N SER A 156 -9.45 3.03 5.44
CA SER A 156 -10.41 1.93 5.43
C SER A 156 -10.68 1.50 4.01
N GLY A 157 -11.08 0.25 3.81
CA GLY A 157 -11.30 -0.24 2.45
C GLY A 157 -11.85 -1.64 2.40
N THR A 158 -12.06 -2.11 1.17
CA THR A 158 -12.51 -3.46 0.87
C THR A 158 -11.53 -4.08 -0.13
N GLY A 159 -10.98 -5.23 0.22
CA GLY A 159 -10.08 -5.98 -0.67
C GLY A 159 -10.83 -6.69 -1.80
N PRO A 160 -10.09 -7.34 -2.73
CA PRO A 160 -10.69 -7.97 -3.91
C PRO A 160 -11.70 -9.10 -3.62
N ARG A 161 -11.68 -9.71 -2.42
CA ARG A 161 -12.63 -10.77 -2.02
C ARG A 161 -13.79 -10.24 -1.16
N GLY A 162 -13.83 -8.93 -0.90
CA GLY A 162 -14.97 -8.30 -0.23
C GLY A 162 -14.81 -8.09 1.27
N ASN A 163 -13.71 -8.49 1.93
CA ASN A 163 -13.58 -8.17 3.35
C ASN A 163 -13.09 -6.74 3.58
N THR A 164 -13.57 -6.16 4.68
CA THR A 164 -13.23 -4.79 5.09
C THR A 164 -11.94 -4.77 5.89
N VAL A 165 -11.06 -3.82 5.55
CA VAL A 165 -9.84 -3.48 6.28
C VAL A 165 -9.98 -2.06 6.83
N SER A 166 -9.50 -1.81 8.05
CA SER A 166 -9.37 -0.46 8.61
C SER A 166 -8.09 -0.37 9.43
N ARG A 167 -7.27 0.66 9.19
CA ARG A 167 -5.94 0.81 9.76
C ARG A 167 -5.51 2.26 9.91
N GLU A 168 -4.55 2.43 10.80
CA GLU A 168 -3.74 3.64 10.93
C GLU A 168 -2.28 3.24 10.73
N GLY A 169 -1.48 4.11 10.13
CA GLY A 169 -0.10 3.76 9.83
C GLY A 169 0.81 4.95 9.72
N ASP A 170 2.03 4.76 10.22
CA ASP A 170 3.14 5.68 10.07
C ASP A 170 4.24 4.96 9.27
N TYR A 171 4.57 5.52 8.10
CA TYR A 171 5.62 4.96 7.26
C TYR A 171 6.43 6.04 6.57
N THR A 172 7.65 5.69 6.21
CA THR A 172 8.53 6.53 5.43
C THR A 172 8.71 5.95 4.04
N VAL A 173 8.55 6.80 3.03
CA VAL A 173 9.02 6.54 1.67
C VAL A 173 10.25 7.40 1.39
N THR A 174 11.28 6.80 0.82
CA THR A 174 12.44 7.54 0.29
C THR A 174 12.52 7.31 -1.21
N TRP A 175 12.74 8.38 -1.96
CA TRP A 175 12.94 8.35 -3.40
C TRP A 175 14.35 8.81 -3.74
N ASP A 176 14.96 8.06 -4.63
CA ASP A 176 16.21 8.43 -5.26
C ASP A 176 15.94 8.72 -6.74
N GLU A 177 15.99 10.01 -7.10
CA GLU A 177 15.77 10.47 -8.48
C GLU A 177 16.83 9.91 -9.44
N ALA A 178 18.05 9.62 -8.95
CA ALA A 178 19.11 9.10 -9.81
C ALA A 178 18.86 7.66 -10.25
N THR A 179 18.15 6.89 -9.42
CA THR A 179 17.86 5.48 -9.68
C THR A 179 16.39 5.20 -10.04
N GLU A 180 15.52 6.22 -9.94
CA GLU A 180 14.05 6.09 -10.06
C GLU A 180 13.49 4.96 -9.17
N CYS A 181 14.08 4.79 -7.99
CA CYS A 181 13.72 3.77 -7.02
C CYS A 181 13.09 4.39 -5.77
N ILE A 182 12.12 3.66 -5.23
CA ILE A 182 11.49 3.96 -3.95
C ILE A 182 11.98 2.94 -2.92
N THR A 183 12.24 3.39 -1.69
CA THR A 183 12.37 2.52 -0.53
C THR A 183 11.26 2.82 0.47
N LEU A 184 10.63 1.78 0.99
CA LEU A 184 9.54 1.87 1.96
C LEU A 184 9.98 1.19 3.26
N ASP A 185 9.88 1.92 4.36
CA ASP A 185 10.14 1.45 5.72
C ASP A 185 9.05 1.98 6.64
N GLY A 186 8.50 1.13 7.49
CA GLY A 186 7.52 1.59 8.47
C GLY A 186 6.60 0.49 8.97
N THR A 187 5.73 0.86 9.89
CA THR A 187 4.76 -0.07 10.48
C THR A 187 3.38 0.53 10.38
N THR A 188 2.47 -0.24 9.80
CA THR A 188 1.04 0.10 9.77
C THR A 188 0.28 -0.90 10.64
N GLY A 189 -0.75 -0.48 11.36
CA GLY A 189 -1.51 -1.30 12.30
C GLY A 189 -3.01 -1.17 12.08
N SER A 190 -3.77 -2.25 12.26
CA SER A 190 -5.22 -2.24 12.17
C SER A 190 -5.89 -2.18 13.54
N THR A 191 -7.14 -1.72 13.55
CA THR A 191 -8.03 -1.79 14.73
C THR A 191 -8.36 -3.21 15.16
N ARG A 192 -8.01 -4.23 14.37
CA ARG A 192 -8.27 -5.66 14.62
C ARG A 192 -7.02 -6.45 15.04
N VAL A 193 -6.06 -5.79 15.70
CA VAL A 193 -4.83 -6.42 16.25
C VAL A 193 -3.96 -7.06 15.15
N THR A 194 -4.02 -6.52 13.92
CA THR A 194 -3.08 -6.89 12.86
C THR A 194 -2.08 -5.78 12.62
N SER A 195 -0.85 -6.12 12.27
CA SER A 195 0.17 -5.14 11.91
C SER A 195 0.87 -5.57 10.62
N THR A 196 1.30 -4.60 9.83
CA THR A 196 2.15 -4.81 8.67
C THR A 196 3.40 -3.97 8.86
N THR A 197 4.54 -4.64 9.06
CA THR A 197 5.85 -3.99 9.12
C THR A 197 6.54 -4.18 7.79
N VAL A 198 6.95 -3.08 7.17
CA VAL A 198 7.76 -3.05 5.97
C VAL A 198 9.18 -2.66 6.35
N SER A 199 10.16 -3.41 5.86
CA SER A 199 11.57 -3.11 6.09
C SER A 199 12.38 -3.27 4.81
N GLY A 200 13.06 -2.19 4.42
CA GLY A 200 13.96 -2.14 3.27
C GLY A 200 13.30 -2.49 1.94
N PHE A 201 11.97 -2.31 1.81
CA PHE A 201 11.27 -2.66 0.57
C PHE A 201 11.68 -1.70 -0.52
N ARG A 202 12.38 -2.19 -1.54
CA ARG A 202 12.93 -1.36 -2.63
C ARG A 202 12.32 -1.73 -3.97
N LYS A 203 11.63 -0.81 -4.63
CA LYS A 203 11.05 -1.00 -5.97
C LYS A 203 11.48 0.13 -6.91
N CYS A 204 11.99 -0.24 -8.08
CA CYS A 204 12.36 0.71 -9.12
C CYS A 204 11.31 0.72 -10.22
N LYS A 205 11.27 1.81 -11.00
CA LYS A 205 10.34 1.97 -12.12
C LYS A 205 10.36 0.76 -13.07
N ALA A 206 9.18 0.26 -13.42
CA ALA A 206 8.98 -0.90 -14.29
C ALA A 206 9.72 -2.20 -13.87
N GLN A 207 10.10 -2.32 -12.60
CA GLN A 207 10.80 -3.49 -12.07
C GLN A 207 10.03 -4.14 -10.91
N CYS A 208 10.30 -5.43 -10.70
CA CYS A 208 9.92 -6.11 -9.47
C CYS A 208 10.63 -5.52 -8.26
N PRO A 209 10.06 -5.66 -7.05
CA PRO A 209 10.74 -5.29 -5.82
C PRO A 209 12.09 -6.00 -5.73
N SER A 210 13.16 -5.22 -5.71
CA SER A 210 14.55 -5.68 -5.74
C SER A 210 15.04 -6.23 -4.41
N SER A 211 14.41 -5.82 -3.30
CA SER A 211 14.77 -6.24 -1.95
C SER A 211 13.67 -5.88 -0.95
N GLY A 212 13.80 -6.42 0.25
CA GLY A 212 13.04 -6.03 1.44
C GLY A 212 12.12 -7.14 1.96
N THR A 213 11.49 -6.84 3.09
CA THR A 213 10.57 -7.75 3.77
C THR A 213 9.29 -7.04 4.15
N ILE A 214 8.16 -7.75 4.05
CA ILE A 214 6.88 -7.32 4.59
C ILE A 214 6.41 -8.40 5.57
N VAL A 215 6.27 -8.04 6.84
CA VAL A 215 5.78 -8.91 7.89
C VAL A 215 4.36 -8.50 8.24
N HIS A 216 3.40 -9.38 7.98
CA HIS A 216 2.02 -9.22 8.40
C HIS A 216 1.74 -10.08 9.63
N SER A 217 1.45 -9.46 10.77
CA SER A 217 0.95 -10.15 11.96
C SER A 217 -0.58 -10.16 11.95
N GLY A 218 -1.19 -11.34 11.93
CA GLY A 218 -2.64 -11.53 12.04
C GLY A 218 -3.14 -11.45 13.48
N ALA A 219 -4.47 -11.39 13.65
CA ALA A 219 -5.15 -11.13 14.94
C ALA A 219 -4.92 -12.23 16.01
N ARG A 220 -4.34 -13.36 15.63
CA ARG A 220 -3.98 -14.49 16.52
C ARG A 220 -2.46 -14.60 16.77
N GLY A 221 -1.69 -13.57 16.44
CA GLY A 221 -0.22 -13.56 16.61
C GLY A 221 0.53 -14.44 15.60
N ARG A 222 -0.14 -14.88 14.54
CA ARG A 222 0.49 -15.59 13.42
C ARG A 222 1.06 -14.58 12.46
N GLU A 223 2.32 -14.76 12.11
CA GLU A 223 3.02 -13.86 11.21
C GLU A 223 3.16 -14.52 9.85
N VAL A 224 2.96 -13.73 8.79
CA VAL A 224 3.32 -14.07 7.42
C VAL A 224 4.40 -13.08 7.00
N THR A 225 5.58 -13.58 6.66
CA THR A 225 6.69 -12.79 6.15
C THR A 225 6.80 -13.01 4.65
N LEU A 226 6.74 -11.93 3.87
CA LEU A 226 7.10 -11.91 2.46
C LEU A 226 8.52 -11.35 2.32
N THR A 227 9.33 -11.98 1.49
CA THR A 227 10.70 -11.56 1.17
C THR A 227 10.83 -11.36 -0.34
N TYR A 228 11.46 -10.25 -0.71
CA TYR A 228 11.69 -9.85 -2.09
C TYR A 228 13.19 -9.90 -2.41
N ASP A 229 13.52 -10.42 -3.59
CA ASP A 229 14.90 -10.62 -4.04
C ASP A 229 15.15 -10.11 -5.48
N GLY A 230 14.19 -9.36 -6.05
CA GLY A 230 14.23 -8.89 -7.42
C GLY A 230 13.65 -9.86 -8.45
N SER A 231 13.26 -11.08 -8.06
CA SER A 231 12.61 -12.02 -8.98
C SER A 231 11.12 -11.68 -9.20
N ALA A 232 10.51 -12.34 -10.20
CA ALA A 232 9.07 -12.24 -10.47
C ALA A 232 8.21 -12.99 -9.42
N ASN A 233 8.82 -13.53 -8.36
CA ASN A 233 8.11 -14.20 -7.28
C ASN A 233 8.61 -13.68 -5.93
N ALA A 234 7.71 -13.46 -4.98
CA ALA A 234 8.11 -13.25 -3.59
C ALA A 234 8.09 -14.58 -2.85
N ALA A 235 9.10 -14.83 -2.03
CA ALA A 235 9.06 -15.92 -1.07
C ALA A 235 8.16 -15.52 0.11
N TRP A 236 7.38 -16.45 0.64
CA TRP A 236 6.63 -16.25 1.87
C TRP A 236 6.90 -17.36 2.88
N SER A 237 6.84 -17.02 4.17
CA SER A 237 6.88 -17.97 5.28
C SER A 237 5.91 -17.56 6.37
N THR A 238 5.40 -18.52 7.14
CA THR A 238 4.60 -18.24 8.34
C THR A 238 5.33 -18.59 9.63
N SER A 239 4.95 -17.96 10.74
CA SER A 239 5.44 -18.33 12.08
C SER A 239 5.07 -19.76 12.49
N GLY A 240 4.14 -20.41 11.79
CA GLY A 240 3.82 -21.83 11.91
C GLY A 240 4.72 -22.78 11.10
N GLY A 241 5.75 -22.25 10.42
CA GLY A 241 6.75 -23.05 9.70
C GLY A 241 6.37 -23.44 8.27
N ARG A 242 5.25 -22.92 7.73
CA ARG A 242 4.89 -23.11 6.31
C ARG A 242 5.62 -22.09 5.46
N SER A 243 5.90 -22.42 4.21
CA SER A 243 6.54 -21.50 3.26
C SER A 243 6.14 -21.80 1.82
N GLY A 244 6.34 -20.83 0.94
CA GLY A 244 6.09 -20.98 -0.49
C GLY A 244 6.53 -19.75 -1.26
N THR A 245 6.01 -19.62 -2.48
CA THR A 245 6.22 -18.45 -3.33
C THR A 245 4.89 -17.93 -3.87
N VAL A 246 4.82 -16.62 -4.10
CA VAL A 246 3.70 -15.97 -4.78
C VAL A 246 4.22 -15.21 -5.99
N ALA A 247 3.54 -15.38 -7.14
CA ALA A 247 3.87 -14.64 -8.35
C ALA A 247 3.55 -13.17 -8.16
N LEU A 248 4.51 -12.30 -8.49
CA LEU A 248 4.34 -10.87 -8.40
C LEU A 248 3.84 -10.33 -9.73
N ARG A 249 2.96 -9.33 -9.66
CA ARG A 249 2.55 -8.56 -10.83
C ARG A 249 3.56 -7.45 -11.08
N CYS A 250 4.74 -7.81 -11.58
CA CYS A 250 5.82 -6.89 -11.91
C CYS A 250 6.71 -7.44 -13.03
N GLY A 251 7.38 -6.55 -13.76
CA GLY A 251 7.94 -6.81 -15.10
C GLY A 251 7.05 -6.19 -16.19
N PRO A 252 7.53 -6.05 -17.44
CA PRO A 252 6.84 -5.29 -18.50
C PRO A 252 5.39 -5.76 -18.75
#